data_AF-A0A3P7DXR7-F1
#
_entry.id   AF-A0A3P7DXR7-F1
#
_cell.length_a   1.000
_cell.length_b   1.000
_cell.length_c   1.000
_cell.angle_alpha   90.00
_cell.angle_beta   90.00
_cell.angle_gamma   90.00
#
_symmetry.space_group_name_H-M   'P 1'
#
loop_
_entity.id
_entity.type
_entity.pdbx_description
1 polymer ?
#
loop_
_entity_poly.entity_id
_entity_poly.type
_entity_poly.pdbx_seq_one_letter_code
_entity_poly.pdbx_strand_id
1 'polypeptide(L)'
;MLNGAKRPEDNTLLKCYIRMLFYAFYPPYMTTLVVIYPEFERQMRQRHTKIRNWKRVIFFALRITFWWLLIYLMLHFMYFEWILYDIDYAQKLPKNEFVSLGMALGIFFHLRYVVIFGLPRIFALADNMEPASGPICINRLTLYSKAWRYFDPGLYSFFKTYIFIPICMPTFSIQRKIFGVIISYGFVLLWHGITYANAVSLKKKK
;
A
#
# COMPACT_ATOMS: atom_id res chain seq x y z
N MET A 1 8.52 -7.83 -17.54
CA MET A 1 8.61 -8.87 -18.58
C MET A 1 7.27 -9.56 -18.66
N LEU A 2 6.48 -9.33 -19.72
CA LEU A 2 5.34 -10.18 -20.04
C LEU A 2 5.96 -11.49 -20.58
N ASN A 3 5.83 -12.60 -19.84
CA ASN A 3 6.37 -13.92 -20.20
C ASN A 3 7.90 -14.01 -20.39
N GLY A 4 8.69 -13.20 -19.68
CA GLY A 4 10.16 -13.20 -19.86
C GLY A 4 10.65 -12.49 -21.13
N ALA A 5 9.75 -12.05 -22.02
CA ALA A 5 10.14 -11.38 -23.25
C ALA A 5 10.65 -9.95 -22.97
N LYS A 6 11.87 -9.68 -23.46
CA LYS A 6 12.47 -8.34 -23.54
C LYS A 6 11.68 -7.50 -24.53
N ARG A 7 11.48 -6.20 -24.27
CA ARG A 7 10.89 -5.30 -25.27
C ARG A 7 11.86 -5.24 -26.47
N PRO A 8 11.38 -5.30 -27.73
CA PRO A 8 12.25 -5.23 -28.90
C PRO A 8 13.10 -3.95 -28.95
N GLU A 9 12.59 -2.85 -28.38
CA GLU A 9 13.30 -1.57 -28.30
C GLU A 9 14.47 -1.57 -27.30
N ASP A 10 14.41 -2.42 -26.26
CA ASP A 10 15.43 -2.52 -25.22
C ASP A 10 16.58 -3.40 -25.71
N ASN A 11 17.10 -3.18 -26.92
CA ASN A 11 18.09 -4.06 -27.53
C ASN A 11 19.48 -4.01 -26.88
N THR A 12 19.87 -2.88 -26.26
CA THR A 12 21.16 -2.71 -25.57
C THR A 12 21.01 -2.75 -24.04
N LEU A 13 22.11 -3.07 -23.34
CA LEU A 13 22.14 -3.04 -21.87
C LEU A 13 21.84 -1.64 -21.31
N LEU A 14 22.36 -0.60 -21.96
CA LEU A 14 22.10 0.80 -21.57
C LEU A 14 20.61 1.12 -21.63
N LYS A 15 19.91 0.70 -22.70
CA LYS A 15 18.46 0.91 -22.81
C LYS A 15 17.68 0.16 -21.74
N CYS A 16 18.05 -1.09 -21.44
CA CYS A 16 17.47 -1.84 -20.32
C CYS A 16 17.63 -1.09 -18.99
N TYR A 17 18.83 -0.58 -18.74
CA TYR A 17 19.14 0.14 -17.49
C TYR A 17 18.36 1.44 -17.40
N ILE A 18 18.33 2.25 -18.46
CA ILE A 18 17.51 3.47 -18.53
C ILE A 18 16.02 3.13 -18.31
N ARG A 19 15.53 2.02 -18.87
CA ARG A 19 14.14 1.58 -18.68
C ARG A 19 13.86 1.20 -17.22
N MET A 20 14.80 0.51 -16.57
CA MET A 20 14.72 0.18 -15.15
C MET A 20 14.71 1.45 -14.29
N LEU A 21 15.59 2.42 -14.57
CA LEU A 21 15.60 3.71 -13.89
C LEU A 21 14.28 4.45 -14.09
N PHE A 22 13.75 4.46 -15.31
CA PHE A 22 12.47 5.10 -15.59
C PHE A 22 11.31 4.48 -14.80
N TYR A 23 11.32 3.15 -14.61
CA TYR A 23 10.36 2.48 -13.74
C TYR A 23 10.57 2.83 -12.25
N ALA A 24 11.82 2.79 -11.77
CA ALA A 24 12.14 3.05 -10.36
C ALA A 24 11.87 4.50 -9.94
N PHE A 25 12.07 5.46 -10.85
CA PHE A 25 11.96 6.89 -10.60
C PHE A 25 10.72 7.53 -11.24
N TYR A 26 9.70 6.74 -11.60
CA TYR A 26 8.43 7.32 -12.04
C TYR A 26 7.72 7.99 -10.84
N PRO A 27 7.59 9.33 -10.78
CA PRO A 27 7.28 10.03 -9.54
C PRO A 27 5.99 9.59 -8.85
N PRO A 28 4.87 9.33 -9.56
CA PRO A 28 3.65 8.84 -8.92
C PRO A 28 3.78 7.48 -8.23
N TYR A 29 4.69 6.61 -8.67
CA TYR A 29 4.85 5.24 -8.12
C TYR A 29 6.11 5.07 -7.28
N MET A 30 6.96 6.09 -7.21
CA MET A 30 8.21 6.04 -6.45
C MET A 30 7.99 5.96 -4.92
N THR A 31 6.90 6.55 -4.42
CA THR A 31 6.72 6.79 -2.98
C THR A 31 5.85 5.75 -2.28
N THR A 32 4.54 5.72 -2.58
CA THR A 32 3.57 4.93 -1.78
C THR A 32 2.75 3.96 -2.62
N LEU A 33 2.62 4.16 -3.93
CA LEU A 33 1.89 3.27 -4.82
C LEU A 33 2.84 2.24 -5.45
N VAL A 34 2.85 1.04 -4.89
CA VAL A 34 3.63 -0.07 -5.46
C VAL A 34 2.95 -0.59 -6.73
N VAL A 35 3.67 -0.61 -7.85
CA VAL A 35 3.19 -1.18 -9.11
C VAL A 35 4.24 -2.13 -9.63
N ILE A 36 3.86 -3.38 -9.95
CA ILE A 36 4.79 -4.37 -10.49
C ILE A 36 5.23 -4.01 -11.91
N TYR A 37 6.47 -4.33 -12.29
CA TYR A 37 7.05 -3.91 -13.57
C TYR A 37 6.22 -4.31 -14.81
N PRO A 38 5.67 -5.53 -14.94
CA PRO A 38 4.82 -5.89 -16.09
C PRO A 38 3.59 -4.99 -16.22
N GLU A 39 3.00 -4.60 -15.10
CA GLU A 39 1.80 -3.76 -15.05
C GLU A 39 2.14 -2.31 -15.39
N PHE A 40 3.24 -1.78 -14.84
CA PHE A 40 3.77 -0.47 -15.22
C PHE A 40 4.03 -0.37 -16.73
N GLU A 41 4.69 -1.37 -17.31
CA GLU A 41 4.99 -1.43 -18.74
C GLU A 41 3.73 -1.46 -19.59
N ARG A 42 2.72 -2.25 -19.19
CA ARG A 42 1.41 -2.30 -19.85
C ARG A 42 0.76 -0.92 -19.87
N GLN A 43 0.73 -0.23 -18.73
CA GLN A 43 0.14 1.10 -18.61
C GLN A 43 0.90 2.13 -19.45
N MET A 44 2.23 2.10 -19.42
CA MET A 44 3.08 3.00 -20.21
C MET A 44 2.87 2.87 -21.72
N ARG A 45 2.62 1.67 -22.24
CA ARG A 45 2.29 1.47 -23.67
C ARG A 45 0.90 1.98 -24.01
N GLN A 46 -0.08 1.75 -23.12
CA GLN A 46 -1.47 2.13 -23.33
C GLN A 46 -1.76 3.61 -23.07
N ARG A 47 -0.89 4.34 -22.36
CA ARG A 47 -1.13 5.75 -22.01
C ARG A 47 -1.30 6.66 -23.23
N HIS A 48 -0.63 6.32 -24.33
CA HIS A 48 -0.64 7.08 -25.59
C HIS A 48 -1.90 6.80 -26.43
N THR A 49 -2.56 5.66 -26.22
CA THR A 49 -3.77 5.29 -26.97
C THR A 49 -5.06 5.77 -26.28
N LYS A 50 -4.97 6.24 -25.04
CA LYS A 50 -6.12 6.66 -24.22
C LYS A 50 -6.31 8.17 -24.23
N ILE A 51 -7.56 8.62 -24.29
CA ILE A 51 -7.91 10.03 -24.14
C ILE A 51 -7.94 10.38 -22.64
N ARG A 52 -7.32 11.50 -22.28
CA ARG A 52 -7.31 12.00 -20.88
C ARG A 52 -8.70 12.43 -20.44
N ASN A 53 -9.20 11.81 -19.37
CA ASN A 53 -10.46 12.19 -18.75
C ASN A 53 -10.23 13.16 -17.57
N TRP A 54 -10.09 14.45 -17.88
CA TRP A 54 -9.87 15.49 -16.88
C TRP A 54 -10.99 15.60 -15.85
N LYS A 55 -12.25 15.38 -16.24
CA LYS A 55 -13.38 15.38 -15.30
C LYS A 55 -13.19 14.35 -14.19
N ARG A 56 -12.74 13.13 -14.55
CA ARG A 56 -12.42 12.07 -13.60
C ARG A 56 -11.26 12.46 -12.68
N VAL A 57 -10.20 13.06 -13.23
CA VAL A 57 -9.02 13.50 -12.46
C VAL A 57 -9.41 14.58 -11.45
N ILE A 58 -10.13 15.62 -11.89
CA ILE A 58 -10.58 16.73 -11.04
C ILE A 58 -11.52 16.23 -9.94
N PHE A 59 -12.52 15.41 -10.28
CA PHE A 59 -13.43 14.85 -9.28
C PHE A 59 -12.69 13.99 -8.25
N PHE A 60 -11.73 13.19 -8.70
CA PHE A 60 -10.91 12.39 -7.79
C PHE A 60 -10.02 13.27 -6.90
N ALA A 61 -9.42 14.33 -7.46
CA ALA A 61 -8.64 15.30 -6.69
C ALA A 61 -9.48 15.99 -5.61
N LEU A 62 -10.67 16.50 -5.97
CA LEU A 62 -11.61 17.09 -5.02
C LEU A 62 -11.99 16.12 -3.90
N ARG A 63 -12.22 14.84 -4.23
CA ARG A 63 -12.49 13.80 -3.23
C ARG A 63 -11.32 13.63 -2.26
N ILE A 64 -10.08 13.58 -2.74
CA ILE A 64 -8.90 13.44 -1.87
C ILE A 64 -8.70 14.70 -1.02
N THR A 65 -8.86 15.89 -1.60
CA THR A 65 -8.81 17.16 -0.86
C THR A 65 -9.86 17.19 0.25
N PHE A 66 -11.08 16.76 -0.01
CA PHE A 66 -12.14 16.66 1.00
C PHE A 66 -11.73 15.76 2.16
N TRP A 67 -11.21 14.55 1.89
CA TRP A 67 -10.76 13.65 2.96
C TRP A 67 -9.56 14.19 3.73
N TRP A 68 -8.65 14.90 3.05
CA TRP A 68 -7.53 15.57 3.70
C TRP A 68 -8.00 16.68 4.66
N LEU A 69 -8.94 17.52 4.24
CA LEU A 69 -9.55 18.55 5.10
C LEU A 69 -10.30 17.94 6.27
N LEU A 70 -11.02 16.83 6.06
CA LEU A 70 -11.71 16.12 7.14
C LEU A 70 -10.71 15.59 8.18
N ILE A 71 -9.59 15.00 7.74
CA ILE A 71 -8.54 14.55 8.65
C ILE A 71 -7.96 15.71 9.45
N TYR A 72 -7.72 16.85 8.79
CA TYR A 72 -7.22 18.05 9.47
C TYR A 72 -8.20 18.51 10.56
N LEU A 73 -9.50 18.55 10.25
CA LEU A 73 -10.57 18.88 11.19
C LEU A 73 -10.63 17.89 12.37
N MET A 74 -10.56 16.58 12.07
CA MET A 74 -10.54 15.53 13.09
C MET A 74 -9.34 15.67 14.02
N LEU A 75 -8.14 15.92 13.49
CA LEU A 75 -6.94 16.10 14.31
C LEU A 75 -6.96 17.40 15.13
N HIS A 76 -7.69 18.42 14.69
CA HIS A 76 -7.86 19.66 15.45
C HIS A 76 -8.76 19.47 16.68
N PHE A 77 -9.85 18.70 16.55
CA PHE A 77 -10.83 18.51 17.62
C PHE A 77 -10.66 17.22 18.42
N MET A 78 -10.00 16.21 17.85
CA MET A 78 -9.95 14.86 18.39
C MET A 78 -8.50 14.44 18.66
N TYR A 79 -8.16 14.34 19.94
CA TYR A 79 -6.80 14.10 20.43
C TYR A 79 -6.48 12.59 20.56
N PHE A 80 -6.97 11.75 19.66
CA PHE A 80 -6.85 10.28 19.77
C PHE A 80 -5.39 9.80 19.92
N GLU A 81 -4.48 10.39 19.14
CA GLU A 81 -3.05 10.04 19.18
C GLU A 81 -2.42 10.45 20.53
N TRP A 82 -2.84 11.58 21.11
CA TRP A 82 -2.37 12.02 22.42
C TRP A 82 -2.85 11.13 23.56
N ILE A 83 -4.10 10.64 23.46
CA ILE A 83 -4.65 9.68 24.43
C ILE A 83 -3.83 8.38 24.42
N LEU A 84 -3.36 7.93 23.25
CA LEU A 84 -2.49 6.75 23.15
C LEU A 84 -1.05 6.99 23.64
N TYR A 85 -0.58 8.23 23.61
CA TYR A 85 0.73 8.59 24.12
C TYR A 85 0.78 8.48 25.66
N ASP A 86 -0.33 8.79 26.34
CA ASP A 86 -0.50 8.59 27.78
C ASP A 86 -1.08 7.21 28.09
N ILE A 87 -0.18 6.22 28.24
CA ILE A 87 -0.55 4.82 28.52
C ILE A 87 -1.30 4.70 29.86
N ASP A 88 -0.94 5.50 30.87
CA ASP A 88 -1.55 5.44 32.19
C ASP A 88 -3.01 5.93 32.16
N TYR A 89 -3.28 6.97 31.37
CA TYR A 89 -4.64 7.41 31.10
C TYR A 89 -5.42 6.38 30.29
N ALA A 90 -4.83 5.86 29.20
CA ALA A 90 -5.49 4.88 28.33
C ALA A 90 -5.89 3.59 29.07
N GLN A 91 -5.08 3.15 30.03
CA GLN A 91 -5.37 1.96 30.86
C GLN A 91 -6.50 2.18 31.88
N LYS A 92 -6.77 3.42 32.28
CA LYS A 92 -7.84 3.77 33.22
C LYS A 92 -9.19 3.97 32.54
N LEU A 93 -9.23 4.07 31.21
CA LEU A 93 -10.46 4.27 30.46
C LEU A 93 -11.45 3.10 30.67
N PRO A 94 -12.74 3.38 30.88
CA PRO A 94 -13.79 2.38 30.81
C PRO A 94 -13.74 1.59 29.50
N LYS A 95 -14.07 0.29 29.55
CA LYS A 95 -13.94 -0.61 28.39
C LYS A 95 -14.73 -0.14 27.16
N ASN A 96 -15.91 0.44 27.36
CA ASN A 96 -16.75 1.02 26.30
C ASN A 96 -16.05 2.21 25.61
N GLU A 97 -15.37 3.07 26.38
CA GLU A 97 -14.61 4.21 25.84
C GLU A 97 -13.36 3.73 25.12
N PHE A 98 -12.64 2.75 25.70
CA PHE A 98 -11.45 2.16 25.08
C PHE A 98 -11.75 1.52 23.72
N VAL A 99 -12.87 0.78 23.61
CA VAL A 99 -13.31 0.20 22.33
C VAL A 99 -13.67 1.30 21.33
N SER A 100 -14.34 2.37 21.77
CA SER A 100 -14.70 3.51 20.91
C SER A 100 -13.47 4.26 20.41
N LEU A 101 -12.48 4.47 21.26
CA LEU A 101 -11.17 5.02 20.91
C LEU A 101 -10.48 4.14 19.86
N GLY A 102 -10.44 2.83 20.06
CA GLY A 102 -9.87 1.87 19.11
C GLY A 102 -10.54 1.92 17.73
N MET A 103 -11.88 2.02 17.70
CA MET A 103 -12.61 2.19 16.44
C MET A 103 -12.28 3.53 15.75
N ALA A 104 -12.20 4.62 16.51
CA ALA A 104 -11.86 5.93 15.98
C ALA A 104 -10.46 5.95 15.38
N LEU A 105 -9.47 5.34 16.04
CA LEU A 105 -8.11 5.17 15.55
C LEU A 105 -8.07 4.34 14.26
N GLY A 106 -8.85 3.26 14.19
CA GLY A 106 -8.98 2.43 12.99
C GLY A 106 -9.55 3.21 11.80
N ILE A 107 -10.57 4.04 12.03
CA ILE A 107 -11.17 4.92 11.01
C ILE A 107 -10.16 5.99 10.58
N PHE A 108 -9.47 6.62 11.52
CA PHE A 108 -8.42 7.61 11.24
C PHE A 108 -7.29 7.00 10.40
N PHE A 109 -6.81 5.81 10.78
CA PHE A 109 -5.81 5.06 10.00
C PHE A 109 -6.30 4.82 8.57
N HIS A 110 -7.53 4.35 8.39
CA HIS A 110 -8.10 4.15 7.06
C HIS A 110 -8.11 5.45 6.24
N LEU A 111 -8.63 6.55 6.79
CA LEU A 111 -8.69 7.85 6.11
C LEU A 111 -7.30 8.38 5.75
N ARG A 112 -6.33 8.24 6.66
CA ARG A 112 -4.93 8.61 6.42
C ARG A 112 -4.37 7.92 5.17
N TYR A 113 -4.62 6.62 5.01
CA TYR A 113 -4.16 5.87 3.84
C TYR A 113 -4.98 6.15 2.57
N VAL A 114 -6.26 6.55 2.69
CA VAL A 114 -7.02 7.09 1.54
C VAL A 114 -6.33 8.32 0.96
N VAL A 115 -5.79 9.21 1.79
CA VAL A 115 -5.07 10.41 1.34
C VAL A 115 -3.66 10.06 0.85
N ILE A 116 -2.89 9.28 1.62
CA ILE A 116 -1.50 8.90 1.28
C ILE A 116 -1.42 8.16 -0.05
N PHE A 117 -2.34 7.23 -0.32
CA PHE A 117 -2.40 6.54 -1.62
C PHE A 117 -3.15 7.35 -2.68
N GLY A 118 -4.08 8.22 -2.26
CA GLY A 118 -4.87 9.06 -3.15
C GLY A 118 -4.07 10.14 -3.85
N LEU A 119 -3.13 10.79 -3.16
CA LEU A 119 -2.34 11.89 -3.70
C LEU A 119 -1.53 11.49 -4.95
N PRO A 120 -0.61 10.51 -4.90
CA PRO A 120 0.10 10.05 -6.10
C PRO A 120 -0.84 9.49 -7.18
N ARG A 121 -1.98 8.93 -6.78
CA ARG A 121 -2.99 8.42 -7.70
C ARG A 121 -3.60 9.52 -8.57
N ILE A 122 -3.74 10.75 -8.07
CA ILE A 122 -4.20 11.90 -8.88
C ILE A 122 -3.23 12.14 -10.04
N PHE A 123 -1.92 12.19 -9.76
CA PHE A 123 -0.89 12.45 -10.77
C PHE A 123 -0.79 11.30 -11.78
N ALA A 124 -0.84 10.05 -11.31
CA ALA A 124 -0.88 8.89 -12.21
C ALA A 124 -2.11 8.92 -13.14
N LEU A 125 -3.29 9.29 -12.63
CA LEU A 125 -4.50 9.43 -13.45
C LEU A 125 -4.38 10.59 -14.46
N ALA A 126 -3.74 11.70 -14.09
CA ALA A 126 -3.45 12.81 -15.01
C ALA A 126 -2.52 12.40 -16.17
N ASP A 127 -1.60 11.47 -15.89
CA ASP A 127 -0.68 10.86 -16.84
C ASP A 127 -1.29 9.73 -17.69
N ASN A 128 -2.61 9.50 -17.64
CA ASN A 128 -3.30 8.37 -18.29
C ASN A 128 -2.86 6.98 -17.79
N MET A 129 -2.25 6.90 -16.62
CA MET A 129 -1.93 5.64 -15.97
C MET A 129 -3.15 5.08 -15.23
N GLU A 130 -3.08 3.81 -14.86
CA GLU A 130 -4.16 3.05 -14.20
C GLU A 130 -3.70 2.53 -12.84
N PRO A 131 -3.46 3.43 -11.87
CA PRO A 131 -3.07 3.02 -10.53
C PRO A 131 -4.13 2.11 -9.91
N ALA A 132 -3.66 1.18 -9.07
CA ALA A 132 -4.51 0.29 -8.29
C ALA A 132 -5.57 1.06 -7.48
N SER A 133 -6.65 0.37 -7.11
CA SER A 133 -7.65 0.93 -6.22
C SER A 133 -7.05 1.28 -4.87
N GLY A 134 -7.56 2.34 -4.25
CA GLY A 134 -7.22 2.69 -2.87
C GLY A 134 -7.70 1.63 -1.86
N PRO A 135 -7.45 1.87 -0.56
CA PRO A 135 -7.68 0.88 0.48
C PRO A 135 -9.18 0.58 0.62
N ILE A 136 -9.52 -0.69 0.89
CA ILE A 136 -10.89 -1.07 1.26
C ILE A 136 -11.33 -0.34 2.53
N CYS A 137 -12.62 0.01 2.62
CA CYS A 137 -13.20 0.59 3.82
C CYS A 137 -13.06 -0.36 5.02
N ILE A 138 -12.41 0.10 6.09
CA ILE A 138 -12.18 -0.71 7.30
C ILE A 138 -13.49 -1.14 7.97
N ASN A 139 -14.54 -0.31 7.89
CA ASN A 139 -15.86 -0.65 8.44
C ASN A 139 -16.58 -1.78 7.67
N ARG A 140 -16.09 -2.15 6.48
CA ARG A 140 -16.59 -3.29 5.69
C ARG A 140 -15.72 -4.54 5.86
N LEU A 141 -14.68 -4.49 6.68
CA LEU A 141 -13.71 -5.56 6.83
C LEU A 141 -14.23 -6.61 7.84
N THR A 142 -14.58 -7.79 7.34
CA THR A 142 -14.97 -8.93 8.19
C THR A 142 -13.92 -10.03 8.31
N LEU A 143 -12.88 -10.01 7.47
CA LEU A 143 -11.78 -10.98 7.51
C LEU A 143 -10.43 -10.29 7.35
N TYR A 144 -9.47 -10.62 8.21
CA TYR A 144 -8.08 -10.10 8.10
C TYR A 144 -7.39 -10.50 6.79
N SER A 145 -7.75 -11.65 6.20
CA SER A 145 -7.25 -12.05 4.89
C SER A 145 -7.64 -11.07 3.77
N LYS A 146 -8.79 -10.38 3.90
CA LYS A 146 -9.19 -9.30 2.98
C LYS A 146 -8.41 -8.03 3.24
N ALA A 147 -8.08 -7.71 4.49
CA ALA A 147 -7.26 -6.55 4.83
C ALA A 147 -5.92 -6.63 4.09
N TRP A 148 -5.26 -7.79 4.18
CA TRP A 148 -3.97 -8.02 3.53
C TRP A 148 -4.02 -7.88 2.00
N ARG A 149 -5.14 -8.28 1.37
CA ARG A 149 -5.30 -8.25 -0.09
C ARG A 149 -5.70 -6.88 -0.64
N TYR A 150 -6.46 -6.10 0.14
CA TYR A 150 -7.16 -4.91 -0.34
C TYR A 150 -6.81 -3.62 0.41
N PHE A 151 -5.97 -3.67 1.43
CA PHE A 151 -5.40 -2.45 2.03
C PHE A 151 -4.43 -1.79 1.05
N ASP A 152 -3.47 -2.56 0.55
CA ASP A 152 -2.56 -2.17 -0.53
C ASP A 152 -2.52 -3.27 -1.61
N PRO A 153 -3.37 -3.15 -2.64
CA PRO A 153 -3.41 -4.13 -3.73
C PRO A 153 -2.11 -4.19 -4.54
N GLY A 154 -1.36 -3.08 -4.60
CA GLY A 154 -0.10 -2.97 -5.31
C GLY A 154 1.00 -3.78 -4.63
N LEU A 155 1.16 -3.57 -3.33
CA LEU A 155 2.08 -4.32 -2.49
C LEU A 155 1.69 -5.81 -2.40
N TYR A 156 0.38 -6.12 -2.32
CA TYR A 156 -0.09 -7.50 -2.40
C TYR A 156 0.32 -8.18 -3.72
N SER A 157 0.20 -7.46 -4.84
CA SER A 157 0.61 -7.95 -6.15
C SER A 157 2.12 -8.17 -6.25
N PHE A 158 2.91 -7.29 -5.62
CA PHE A 158 4.37 -7.45 -5.48
C PHE A 158 4.71 -8.74 -4.72
N PHE A 159 4.15 -8.93 -3.52
CA PHE A 159 4.41 -10.14 -2.71
C PHE A 159 4.01 -11.41 -3.45
N LYS A 160 2.81 -11.39 -4.05
CA LYS A 160 2.30 -12.54 -4.81
C LYS A 160 3.22 -12.91 -5.97
N THR A 161 3.60 -11.92 -6.79
CA THR A 161 4.30 -12.15 -8.06
C THR A 161 5.79 -12.44 -7.85
N TYR A 162 6.46 -11.73 -6.95
CA TYR A 162 7.92 -11.78 -6.82
C TYR A 162 8.43 -12.63 -5.66
N ILE A 163 7.60 -12.92 -4.66
CA ILE A 163 8.02 -13.70 -3.48
C ILE A 163 7.25 -15.01 -3.39
N PHE A 164 5.93 -14.93 -3.23
CA PHE A 164 5.11 -16.08 -2.87
C PHE A 164 5.00 -17.12 -4.00
N ILE A 165 4.63 -16.71 -5.21
CA ILE A 165 4.47 -17.65 -6.35
C ILE A 165 5.81 -18.32 -6.70
N PRO A 166 6.94 -17.59 -6.86
CA PRO A 166 8.23 -18.23 -7.18
C PRO A 166 8.68 -19.28 -6.16
N ILE A 167 8.45 -19.06 -4.85
CA ILE A 167 8.78 -20.03 -3.80
C ILE A 167 7.86 -21.26 -3.84
N CYS A 168 6.58 -21.03 -4.11
CA CYS A 168 5.57 -22.10 -4.09
C CYS A 168 5.59 -22.97 -5.35
N MET A 169 5.94 -22.41 -6.51
CA MET A 169 6.06 -23.18 -7.75
C MET A 169 7.16 -24.26 -7.63
N PRO A 170 6.98 -25.45 -8.24
CA PRO A 170 5.80 -25.88 -9.00
C PRO A 170 4.71 -26.56 -8.16
N THR A 171 5.01 -27.04 -6.94
CA THR A 171 4.13 -27.99 -6.22
C THR A 171 3.11 -27.35 -5.29
N PHE A 172 3.31 -26.11 -4.84
CA PHE A 172 2.48 -25.42 -3.85
C PHE A 172 2.24 -26.24 -2.56
N SER A 173 3.23 -27.03 -2.14
CA SER A 173 3.15 -27.81 -0.90
C SER A 173 2.99 -26.93 0.34
N ILE A 174 2.47 -27.51 1.42
CA ILE A 174 2.23 -26.76 2.67
C ILE A 174 3.52 -26.14 3.22
N GLN A 175 4.65 -26.85 3.16
CA GLN A 175 5.95 -26.35 3.63
C GLN A 175 6.39 -25.14 2.80
N ARG A 176 6.24 -25.18 1.48
CA ARG A 176 6.57 -24.06 0.59
C ARG A 176 5.65 -22.86 0.82
N LYS A 177 4.36 -23.09 1.06
CA LYS A 177 3.40 -22.03 1.41
C LYS A 177 3.78 -21.36 2.73
N ILE A 178 4.04 -22.14 3.77
CA ILE A 178 4.49 -21.62 5.08
C ILE A 178 5.77 -20.81 4.90
N PHE A 179 6.75 -21.35 4.18
CA PHE A 179 8.01 -20.66 3.91
C PHE A 179 7.79 -19.36 3.12
N GLY A 180 6.97 -19.38 2.06
CA GLY A 180 6.64 -18.19 1.29
C GLY A 180 5.92 -17.11 2.11
N VAL A 181 5.05 -17.51 3.04
CA VAL A 181 4.42 -16.59 4.00
C VAL A 181 5.47 -16.00 4.94
N ILE A 182 6.34 -16.82 5.54
CA ILE A 182 7.41 -16.36 6.44
C ILE A 182 8.31 -15.33 5.73
N ILE A 183 8.75 -15.61 4.50
CA ILE A 183 9.59 -14.67 3.74
C ILE A 183 8.84 -13.39 3.39
N SER A 184 7.54 -13.47 3.05
CA SER A 184 6.73 -12.29 2.76
C SER A 184 6.60 -11.38 4.00
N TYR A 185 6.29 -11.95 5.17
CA TYR A 185 6.22 -11.18 6.43
C TYR A 185 7.60 -10.72 6.91
N GLY A 186 8.66 -11.50 6.68
CA GLY A 186 10.04 -11.12 6.94
C GLY A 186 10.46 -9.89 6.12
N PHE A 187 10.08 -9.84 4.85
CA PHE A 187 10.30 -8.66 4.00
C PHE A 187 9.59 -7.43 4.55
N VAL A 188 8.32 -7.56 4.97
CA VAL A 188 7.54 -6.47 5.57
C VAL A 188 8.23 -5.95 6.84
N LEU A 189 8.70 -6.86 7.70
CA LEU A 189 9.42 -6.51 8.93
C LEU A 189 10.74 -5.75 8.63
N LEU A 190 11.50 -6.21 7.63
CA LEU A 190 12.71 -5.52 7.18
C LEU A 190 12.40 -4.14 6.62
N TRP A 191 11.34 -4.01 5.82
CA TRP A 191 10.92 -2.75 5.20
C TRP A 191 10.47 -1.69 6.23
N HIS A 192 9.71 -2.10 7.25
CA HIS A 192 9.28 -1.19 8.33
C HIS A 192 10.39 -0.89 9.34
N GLY A 193 11.52 -1.58 9.25
CA GLY A 193 12.59 -1.50 10.23
C GLY A 193 12.32 -2.37 11.46
N ILE A 194 13.41 -2.96 11.97
CA ILE A 194 13.39 -3.71 13.22
C ILE A 194 13.69 -2.72 14.34
N THR A 195 12.65 -2.04 14.83
CA THR A 195 12.78 -1.14 15.98
C THR A 195 12.82 -1.93 17.29
N TYR A 196 13.41 -1.33 18.34
CA TYR A 196 13.45 -1.94 19.68
C TYR A 196 12.05 -2.31 20.19
N ALA A 197 11.03 -1.51 19.90
CA ALA A 197 9.64 -1.82 20.27
C ALA A 197 9.15 -3.16 19.68
N ASN A 198 9.44 -3.41 18.39
CA ASN A 198 9.09 -4.66 17.72
C ASN A 198 9.94 -5.84 18.24
N ALA A 199 11.20 -5.59 18.59
CA ALA A 199 12.10 -6.59 19.14
C ALA A 199 11.76 -6.96 20.61
N VAL A 200 11.30 -6.00 21.43
CA VAL A 200 10.90 -6.25 22.82
C VAL A 200 9.63 -7.09 22.89
N SER A 201 8.70 -6.93 21.95
CA SER A 201 7.55 -7.85 21.86
C SER A 201 8.00 -9.31 21.68
N LEU A 202 9.19 -9.57 21.11
CA LEU A 202 9.78 -10.91 21.05
C LEU A 202 10.47 -11.32 22.36
N LYS A 203 10.98 -10.36 23.15
CA LYS A 203 11.66 -10.63 24.44
C LYS A 203 10.71 -10.71 25.65
N LYS A 204 9.60 -9.98 25.68
CA LYS A 204 8.65 -9.93 26.82
C LYS A 204 7.81 -11.21 27.01
N LYS A 205 8.10 -12.29 26.28
CA LYS A 205 7.49 -13.62 26.50
C LYS A 205 8.29 -14.53 27.46
N LYS A 206 9.25 -13.99 28.22
CA LYS A 206 9.78 -14.61 29.43
C LYS A 206 9.30 -13.84 30.64
#